data_AF-A0A971U2C0-F1
#
_entry.id   AF-A0A971U2C0-F1
#
_cell.length_a   1.000
_cell.length_b   1.000
_cell.length_c   1.000
_cell.angle_alpha   90.00
_cell.angle_beta   90.00
_cell.angle_gamma   90.00
#
_symmetry.space_group_name_H-M   'P 1'
#
loop_
_entity.id
_entity.type
_entity.pdbx_description
1 polymer ?
#
loop_
_entity_poly.entity_id
_entity_poly.type
_entity_poly.pdbx_seq_one_letter_code
_entity_poly.pdbx_strand_id
1 'polypeptide(L)'
;MSVDKAQIDAVVAFHGHICPGIATGIRVAEAALQHVGRASQDEEVVAVCETDNCALDAIQYLVGCTAGKGNLIVERYGRNRFTFARRSDGLAIRVTARPRRPGTPEQEALVSRVRSGTAMGDDHAHFNALWQERAAAILAAPLGAVVDAERLDGYILPPKAVIEPSLTCSRCGLAVMASLTRQLDGEVICQACWQEAGSRSVHLNQIGVVKSEKPDGQSHAEARAAVAEIELLPLFAKSLTGLQPHQMLQVLWLIDRANRSFEQLQHPKGDAALPRRGIMALRTPNRPSPLGLTTVELLDIQGLTLTVKGLDAWDGSPVLDIKPYAPLWDDRP
;
A
#
# COMPACT_ATOMS: atom_id res chain seq x y z
N MET A 1 16.30 -27.66 0.92
CA MET A 1 17.63 -27.17 0.51
C MET A 1 18.16 -26.27 1.62
N SER A 2 19.36 -26.50 2.14
CA SER A 2 20.03 -25.61 3.10
C SER A 2 20.91 -24.62 2.35
N VAL A 3 21.02 -23.38 2.83
CA VAL A 3 21.94 -22.39 2.25
C VAL A 3 23.36 -22.69 2.73
N ASP A 4 24.30 -22.87 1.79
CA ASP A 4 25.69 -23.18 2.12
C ASP A 4 26.53 -21.92 2.40
N LYS A 5 27.76 -22.13 2.87
CA LYS A 5 28.69 -21.04 3.21
C LYS A 5 29.02 -20.16 1.99
N ALA A 6 29.21 -20.74 0.81
CA ALA A 6 29.54 -19.97 -0.39
C ALA A 6 28.38 -19.04 -0.79
N GLN A 7 27.14 -19.52 -0.66
CA GLN A 7 25.95 -18.71 -0.86
C GLN A 7 25.82 -17.60 0.19
N ILE A 8 26.11 -17.87 1.47
CA ILE A 8 26.14 -16.86 2.52
C ILE A 8 27.16 -15.76 2.20
N ASP A 9 28.40 -16.15 1.88
CA ASP A 9 29.48 -15.22 1.58
C ASP A 9 29.12 -14.35 0.35
N ALA A 10 28.46 -14.94 -0.66
CA ALA A 10 28.02 -14.21 -1.84
C ALA A 10 26.88 -13.21 -1.55
N VAL A 11 25.92 -13.56 -0.68
CA VAL A 11 24.88 -12.63 -0.22
C VAL A 11 25.49 -11.48 0.58
N VAL A 12 26.46 -11.79 1.46
CA VAL A 12 27.18 -10.77 2.23
C VAL A 12 27.94 -9.83 1.31
N ALA A 13 28.59 -10.35 0.26
CA ALA A 13 29.25 -9.53 -0.74
C ALA A 13 28.25 -8.65 -1.53
N PHE A 14 27.09 -9.20 -1.89
CA PHE A 14 26.01 -8.46 -2.57
C PHE A 14 25.45 -7.31 -1.69
N HIS A 15 25.25 -7.56 -0.39
CA HIS A 15 24.79 -6.56 0.58
C HIS A 15 25.90 -5.57 1.00
N GLY A 16 27.16 -5.98 0.88
CA GLY A 16 28.35 -5.21 1.26
C GLY A 16 28.84 -5.43 2.70
N HIS A 17 28.04 -6.04 3.58
CA HIS A 17 28.45 -6.39 4.94
C HIS A 17 27.58 -7.49 5.56
N ILE A 18 28.02 -8.06 6.68
CA ILE A 18 27.21 -8.97 7.50
C ILE A 18 26.52 -8.20 8.63
N CYS A 19 25.23 -8.43 8.82
CA CYS A 19 24.44 -7.85 9.89
C CYS A 19 23.30 -8.80 10.31
N PRO A 20 22.64 -8.57 11.46
CA PRO A 20 21.51 -9.39 11.88
C PRO A 20 20.35 -9.40 10.88
N GLY A 21 20.15 -8.30 10.14
CA GLY A 21 19.12 -8.18 9.12
C GLY A 21 19.35 -9.12 7.93
N ILE A 22 20.56 -9.08 7.35
CA ILE A 22 20.91 -9.97 6.24
C ILE A 22 20.97 -11.44 6.67
N ALA A 23 21.45 -11.73 7.89
CA ALA A 23 21.42 -13.08 8.45
C ALA A 23 19.98 -13.61 8.57
N THR A 24 19.05 -12.78 9.06
CA THR A 24 17.62 -13.12 9.10
C THR A 24 17.06 -13.33 7.69
N GLY A 25 17.41 -12.45 6.74
CA GLY A 25 17.03 -12.59 5.34
C GLY A 25 17.49 -13.89 4.70
N ILE A 26 18.72 -14.34 5.00
CA ILE A 26 19.25 -15.62 4.54
C ILE A 26 18.39 -16.78 5.07
N ARG A 27 17.99 -16.75 6.35
CA ARG A 27 17.11 -17.78 6.93
C ARG A 27 15.70 -17.72 6.34
N VAL A 28 15.17 -16.53 6.07
CA VAL A 28 13.90 -16.36 5.35
C VAL A 28 13.98 -16.96 3.94
N ALA A 29 15.04 -16.65 3.20
CA ALA A 29 15.28 -17.19 1.87
C ALA A 29 15.46 -18.72 1.90
N GLU A 30 16.13 -19.26 2.91
CA GLU A 30 16.25 -20.71 3.09
C GLU A 30 14.88 -21.38 3.26
N ALA A 31 14.01 -20.81 4.09
CA ALA A 31 12.64 -21.31 4.23
C ALA A 31 11.87 -21.24 2.90
N ALA A 32 12.02 -20.15 2.14
CA ALA A 32 11.42 -20.02 0.81
C ALA A 32 11.91 -21.11 -0.14
N LEU A 33 13.23 -21.30 -0.23
CA LEU A 33 13.88 -22.30 -1.08
C LEU A 33 13.46 -23.74 -0.73
N GLN A 34 13.18 -24.04 0.54
CA GLN A 34 12.69 -25.35 0.97
C GLN A 34 11.28 -25.67 0.47
N HIS A 35 10.44 -24.65 0.23
CA HIS A 35 9.02 -24.84 -0.08
C HIS A 35 8.68 -24.51 -1.54
N VAL A 36 8.99 -23.29 -1.98
CA VAL A 36 8.65 -22.82 -3.34
C VAL A 36 9.81 -23.02 -4.33
N GLY A 37 11.01 -23.31 -3.84
CA GLY A 37 12.20 -23.56 -4.64
C GLY A 37 12.90 -22.27 -5.09
N ARG A 38 13.93 -22.45 -5.93
CA ARG A 38 14.61 -21.38 -6.64
C ARG A 38 14.11 -21.42 -8.08
N ALA A 39 13.54 -20.34 -8.57
CA ALA A 39 13.50 -20.06 -10.00
C ALA A 39 12.75 -18.76 -10.19
N SER A 40 13.45 -17.76 -10.67
CA SER A 40 12.79 -16.74 -11.45
C SER A 40 13.77 -16.35 -12.53
N GLN A 41 13.87 -17.15 -13.59
CA GLN A 41 14.47 -16.63 -14.82
C GLN A 41 13.65 -15.38 -15.24
N ASP A 42 12.32 -15.49 -15.18
CA ASP A 42 11.35 -14.38 -15.23
C ASP A 42 10.67 -14.12 -13.88
N GLU A 43 9.34 -14.34 -13.75
CA GLU A 43 8.51 -14.08 -12.56
C GLU A 43 7.86 -15.36 -11.98
N GLU A 44 8.49 -16.52 -12.11
CA GLU A 44 7.92 -17.81 -11.67
C GLU A 44 7.65 -17.87 -10.16
N VAL A 45 8.52 -17.26 -9.36
CA VAL A 45 8.29 -17.03 -7.93
C VAL A 45 8.16 -15.52 -7.71
N VAL A 46 7.14 -15.13 -6.95
CA VAL A 46 6.91 -13.75 -6.50
C VAL A 46 7.10 -13.67 -4.99
N ALA A 47 7.77 -12.61 -4.53
CA ALA A 47 7.90 -12.28 -3.11
C ALA A 47 7.14 -10.99 -2.80
N VAL A 48 6.25 -11.04 -1.80
CA VAL A 48 5.61 -9.86 -1.19
C VAL A 48 6.19 -9.67 0.19
N CYS A 49 6.95 -8.59 0.37
CA CYS A 49 7.71 -8.30 1.58
C CYS A 49 7.07 -7.14 2.34
N GLU A 50 6.78 -7.32 3.62
CA GLU A 50 6.11 -6.31 4.43
C GLU A 50 7.07 -5.27 5.07
N THR A 51 8.31 -5.20 4.57
CA THR A 51 9.40 -4.33 5.02
C THR A 51 10.41 -4.12 3.88
N ASP A 52 11.17 -3.03 3.91
CA ASP A 52 12.21 -2.67 2.94
C ASP A 52 13.64 -2.78 3.52
N ASN A 53 13.85 -3.71 4.45
CA ASN A 53 15.11 -3.86 5.16
C ASN A 53 16.11 -4.80 4.46
N CYS A 54 17.28 -5.01 5.09
CA CYS A 54 18.38 -5.86 4.59
C CYS A 54 17.96 -7.28 4.16
N ALA A 55 16.85 -7.82 4.66
CA ALA A 55 16.39 -9.16 4.30
C ALA A 55 16.06 -9.28 2.80
N LEU A 56 15.64 -8.19 2.16
CA LEU A 56 15.30 -8.18 0.75
C LEU A 56 16.50 -8.55 -0.12
N ASP A 57 17.72 -8.14 0.25
CA ASP A 57 18.91 -8.46 -0.54
C ASP A 57 19.21 -9.96 -0.57
N ALA A 58 19.02 -10.65 0.54
CA ALA A 58 19.12 -12.11 0.58
C ALA A 58 18.03 -12.78 -0.26
N ILE A 59 16.79 -12.25 -0.25
CA ILE A 59 15.68 -12.75 -1.07
C ILE A 59 15.98 -12.55 -2.57
N GLN A 60 16.43 -11.36 -2.95
CA GLN A 60 16.82 -11.01 -4.32
C GLN A 60 17.90 -11.97 -4.84
N TYR A 61 18.94 -12.19 -4.03
CA TYR A 61 20.09 -12.99 -4.44
C TYR A 61 19.78 -14.51 -4.46
N LEU A 62 19.20 -15.04 -3.38
CA LEU A 62 19.04 -16.49 -3.20
C LEU A 62 17.80 -17.04 -3.89
N VAL A 63 16.65 -16.37 -3.73
CA VAL A 63 15.37 -16.81 -4.29
C VAL A 63 15.22 -16.36 -5.75
N GLY A 64 15.76 -15.19 -6.08
CA GLY A 64 15.67 -14.60 -7.42
C GLY A 64 14.46 -13.68 -7.61
N CYS A 65 13.78 -13.29 -6.53
CA CYS A 65 12.73 -12.29 -6.54
C CYS A 65 13.36 -10.90 -6.48
N THR A 66 13.46 -10.21 -7.61
CA THR A 66 14.24 -8.97 -7.76
C THR A 66 13.37 -7.78 -8.14
N ALA A 67 13.76 -6.57 -7.72
CA ALA A 67 13.06 -5.35 -8.09
C ALA A 67 12.97 -5.17 -9.62
N GLY A 68 14.05 -5.49 -10.35
CA GLY A 68 14.10 -5.31 -11.81
C GLY A 68 13.20 -6.24 -12.63
N LYS A 69 12.88 -7.44 -12.11
CA LYS A 69 11.96 -8.38 -12.77
C LYS A 69 10.50 -8.13 -12.42
N GLY A 70 10.23 -7.22 -11.48
CA GLY A 70 8.87 -6.94 -11.00
C GLY A 70 8.24 -8.05 -10.15
N ASN A 71 9.00 -9.08 -9.76
CA ASN A 71 8.53 -10.16 -8.88
C ASN A 71 8.95 -9.98 -7.41
N LEU A 72 9.44 -8.81 -7.04
CA LEU A 72 9.62 -8.36 -5.65
C LEU A 72 8.68 -7.19 -5.39
N ILE A 73 7.67 -7.41 -4.56
CA ILE A 73 6.69 -6.41 -4.14
C ILE A 73 7.00 -6.04 -2.70
N VAL A 74 7.08 -4.73 -2.42
CA VAL A 74 7.40 -4.20 -1.09
C VAL A 74 6.20 -3.44 -0.54
N GLU A 75 5.52 -4.05 0.43
CA GLU A 75 4.46 -3.43 1.21
C GLU A 75 5.06 -2.83 2.48
N ARG A 76 5.05 -1.51 2.62
CA ARG A 76 5.80 -0.81 3.68
C ARG A 76 5.05 -0.82 5.03
N TYR A 77 4.71 -2.00 5.56
CA TYR A 77 4.06 -2.15 6.86
C TYR A 77 5.04 -2.19 8.04
N GLY A 78 6.33 -2.41 7.77
CA GLY A 78 7.39 -2.48 8.79
C GLY A 78 7.45 -3.82 9.54
N ARG A 79 6.78 -4.86 9.05
CA ARG A 79 6.74 -6.19 9.66
C ARG A 79 7.73 -7.11 8.96
N ASN A 80 8.49 -7.90 9.71
CA ASN A 80 9.39 -8.92 9.14
C ASN A 80 8.62 -10.17 8.70
N ARG A 81 7.77 -9.99 7.68
CA ARG A 81 6.92 -11.03 7.11
C ARG A 81 7.04 -11.00 5.59
N PHE A 82 7.17 -12.18 5.02
CA PHE A 82 7.54 -12.37 3.62
C PHE A 82 6.64 -13.46 3.04
N THR A 83 5.83 -13.13 2.05
CA THR A 83 4.99 -14.11 1.35
C THR A 83 5.68 -14.50 0.05
N PHE A 84 5.84 -15.79 -0.20
CA PHE A 84 6.38 -16.32 -1.44
C PHE A 84 5.32 -17.16 -2.12
N ALA A 85 5.08 -16.91 -3.41
CA ALA A 85 4.13 -17.69 -4.18
C ALA A 85 4.77 -18.13 -5.51
N ARG A 86 4.56 -19.40 -5.86
CA ARG A 86 5.00 -19.97 -7.13
C ARG A 86 3.83 -20.00 -8.11
N ARG A 87 4.03 -19.43 -9.29
CA ARG A 87 2.97 -19.27 -10.29
C ARG A 87 2.56 -20.57 -10.97
N SER A 88 3.45 -21.55 -11.10
CA SER A 88 3.19 -22.78 -11.86
C SER A 88 2.13 -23.69 -11.22
N ASP A 89 2.03 -23.70 -9.90
CA ASP A 89 1.10 -24.53 -9.14
C ASP A 89 0.29 -23.76 -8.09
N GLY A 90 0.49 -22.45 -7.98
CA GLY A 90 -0.18 -21.60 -7.01
C GLY A 90 0.25 -21.84 -5.55
N LEU A 91 1.33 -22.60 -5.31
CA LEU A 91 1.84 -22.84 -3.97
C LEU A 91 2.30 -21.52 -3.35
N ALA A 92 1.70 -21.14 -2.23
CA ALA A 92 2.05 -19.94 -1.48
C ALA A 92 2.38 -20.27 -0.03
N ILE A 93 3.44 -19.63 0.48
CA ILE A 93 3.83 -19.69 1.88
C ILE A 93 4.07 -18.30 2.43
N ARG A 94 3.91 -18.16 3.75
CA ARG A 94 4.29 -16.99 4.50
C ARG A 94 5.39 -17.34 5.48
N VAL A 95 6.50 -16.62 5.39
CA VAL A 95 7.63 -16.73 6.29
C VAL A 95 7.63 -15.51 7.20
N THR A 96 7.45 -15.72 8.50
CA THR A 96 7.51 -14.66 9.51
C THR A 96 8.81 -14.82 10.30
N ALA A 97 9.65 -13.79 10.31
CA ALA A 97 10.82 -13.79 11.17
C ALA A 97 10.40 -13.54 12.61
N ARG A 98 10.87 -14.40 13.52
CA ARG A 98 10.60 -14.28 14.94
C ARG A 98 11.28 -13.01 15.49
N PRO A 99 10.65 -12.32 16.45
CA PRO A 99 11.29 -11.19 17.11
C PRO A 99 12.63 -11.60 17.71
N ARG A 100 13.65 -10.80 17.41
CA ARG A 100 14.98 -10.96 17.98
C ARG A 100 14.91 -10.77 19.50
N ARG A 101 15.62 -11.60 20.26
CA ARG A 101 15.81 -11.37 21.69
C ARG A 101 16.55 -10.03 21.91
N PRO A 102 16.09 -9.19 22.85
CA PRO A 102 16.80 -7.97 23.22
C PRO A 102 18.19 -8.33 23.75
N GLY A 103 19.17 -7.45 23.51
CA GLY A 103 20.48 -7.55 24.14
C GLY A 103 20.45 -7.18 25.62
N THR A 104 21.62 -7.21 26.24
CA THR A 104 21.77 -6.64 27.58
C THR A 104 21.59 -5.11 27.54
N PRO A 105 21.26 -4.44 28.66
CA PRO A 105 21.14 -2.99 28.71
C PRO A 105 22.37 -2.26 28.15
N GLU A 106 23.58 -2.77 28.39
CA GLU A 106 24.83 -2.22 27.88
C GLU A 106 24.93 -2.33 26.35
N GLN A 107 24.54 -3.49 25.80
CA GLN A 107 24.50 -3.69 24.36
C GLN A 107 23.48 -2.77 23.68
N GLU A 108 22.30 -2.60 24.28
CA GLU A 108 21.27 -1.71 23.75
C GLU A 108 21.67 -0.23 23.87
N ALA A 109 22.39 0.15 24.93
CA ALA A 109 22.97 1.49 25.05
C ALA A 109 24.03 1.76 23.96
N LEU A 110 24.90 0.77 23.67
CA LEU A 110 25.87 0.86 22.57
C LEU A 110 25.18 1.01 21.21
N VAL A 111 24.17 0.17 20.94
CA VAL A 111 23.33 0.24 19.72
C VAL A 111 22.73 1.62 19.55
N SER A 112 22.17 2.17 20.63
CA SER A 112 21.56 3.49 20.65
C SER A 112 22.57 4.57 20.28
N ARG A 113 23.73 4.62 20.94
CA ARG A 113 24.79 5.62 20.67
C ARG A 113 25.25 5.61 19.22
N VAL A 114 25.47 4.44 18.64
CA VAL A 114 25.91 4.32 17.24
C VAL A 114 24.83 4.80 16.28
N ARG A 115 23.56 4.45 16.53
CA ARG A 115 22.44 4.86 15.66
C ARG A 115 22.09 6.34 15.78
N SER A 116 22.29 6.95 16.95
CA SER A 116 22.08 8.38 17.15
C SER A 116 23.27 9.24 16.69
N GLY A 117 24.35 8.63 16.22
CA GLY A 117 25.56 9.36 15.80
C GLY A 117 26.37 9.94 16.97
N THR A 118 26.17 9.42 18.19
CA THR A 118 26.86 9.88 19.41
C THR A 118 27.88 8.85 19.91
N ALA A 119 28.39 8.00 19.01
CA ALA A 119 29.41 7.01 19.32
C ALA A 119 30.74 7.69 19.65
N MET A 120 31.48 7.13 20.61
CA MET A 120 32.80 7.63 21.02
C MET A 120 33.82 6.50 21.09
N GLY A 121 35.11 6.86 20.92
CA GLY A 121 36.21 5.91 21.10
C GLY A 121 36.05 4.66 20.24
N ASP A 122 35.99 3.49 20.90
CA ASP A 122 35.89 2.17 20.28
C ASP A 122 34.45 1.67 20.07
N ASP A 123 33.43 2.50 20.30
CA ASP A 123 32.01 2.13 20.17
C ASP A 123 31.71 1.46 18.81
N HIS A 124 32.27 1.97 17.71
CA HIS A 124 32.07 1.37 16.38
C HIS A 124 32.69 -0.03 16.25
N ALA A 125 33.85 -0.27 16.86
CA ALA A 125 34.49 -1.59 16.83
C ALA A 125 33.67 -2.59 17.67
N HIS A 126 33.25 -2.19 18.87
CA HIS A 126 32.37 -2.98 19.72
C HIS A 126 31.01 -3.27 19.07
N PHE A 127 30.43 -2.28 18.40
CA PHE A 127 29.19 -2.43 17.66
C PHE A 127 29.35 -3.44 16.52
N ASN A 128 30.43 -3.35 15.73
CA ASN A 128 30.68 -4.26 14.63
C ASN A 128 30.88 -5.70 15.13
N ALA A 129 31.65 -5.90 16.21
CA ALA A 129 31.84 -7.21 16.82
C ALA A 129 30.51 -7.79 17.31
N LEU A 130 29.71 -6.98 18.02
CA LEU A 130 28.37 -7.36 18.47
C LEU A 130 27.46 -7.69 17.28
N TRP A 131 27.52 -6.92 16.19
CA TRP A 131 26.71 -7.19 14.99
C TRP A 131 27.07 -8.51 14.33
N GLN A 132 28.36 -8.83 14.22
CA GLN A 132 28.86 -10.09 13.69
C GLN A 132 28.44 -11.27 14.56
N GLU A 133 28.61 -11.17 15.89
CA GLU A 133 28.19 -12.20 16.84
C GLU A 133 26.68 -12.49 16.71
N ARG A 134 25.87 -11.42 16.68
CA ARG A 134 24.41 -11.52 16.55
C ARG A 134 24.00 -12.16 15.21
N ALA A 135 24.68 -11.81 14.12
CA ALA A 135 24.43 -12.41 12.81
C ALA A 135 24.83 -13.90 12.78
N ALA A 136 25.99 -14.24 13.33
CA ALA A 136 26.46 -15.62 13.43
C ALA A 136 25.50 -16.49 14.25
N ALA A 137 24.99 -15.98 15.38
CA ALA A 137 24.00 -16.69 16.20
C ALA A 137 22.70 -16.98 15.44
N ILE A 138 22.23 -16.06 14.59
CA ILE A 138 21.04 -16.26 13.74
C ILE A 138 21.29 -17.34 12.70
N LEU A 139 22.46 -17.32 12.03
CA LEU A 139 22.81 -18.30 11.01
C LEU A 139 23.00 -19.71 11.60
N ALA A 140 23.54 -19.82 12.81
CA ALA A 140 23.76 -21.09 13.49
C ALA A 140 22.49 -21.68 14.12
N ALA A 141 21.44 -20.89 14.36
CA ALA A 141 20.23 -21.34 15.01
C ALA A 141 19.40 -22.29 14.10
N PRO A 142 18.69 -23.27 14.68
CA PRO A 142 17.69 -24.07 13.95
C PRO A 142 16.69 -23.17 13.21
N LEU A 143 16.29 -23.53 12.00
CA LEU A 143 15.47 -22.65 11.15
C LEU A 143 14.18 -22.21 11.85
N GLY A 144 13.47 -23.14 12.48
CA GLY A 144 12.25 -22.86 13.25
C GLY A 144 12.43 -21.98 14.48
N ALA A 145 13.67 -21.79 14.97
CA ALA A 145 13.98 -20.85 16.04
C ALA A 145 14.12 -19.39 15.54
N VAL A 146 14.28 -19.19 14.22
CA VAL A 146 14.46 -17.87 13.60
C VAL A 146 13.22 -17.46 12.81
N VAL A 147 12.59 -18.40 12.08
CA VAL A 147 11.45 -18.12 11.22
C VAL A 147 10.35 -19.16 11.41
N ASP A 148 9.12 -18.73 11.23
CA ASP A 148 7.95 -19.59 11.08
C ASP A 148 7.48 -19.56 9.63
N ALA A 149 7.23 -20.73 9.04
CA ALA A 149 6.71 -20.87 7.69
C ALA A 149 5.33 -21.54 7.73
N GLU A 150 4.33 -20.89 7.14
CA GLU A 150 2.97 -21.42 7.02
C GLU A 150 2.53 -21.42 5.56
N ARG A 151 1.71 -22.40 5.17
CA ARG A 151 1.09 -22.46 3.84
C ARG A 151 -0.13 -21.54 3.79
N LEU A 152 -0.33 -20.86 2.67
CA LEU A 152 -1.48 -20.00 2.43
C LEU A 152 -2.41 -20.64 1.39
N ASP A 153 -3.48 -21.27 1.84
CA ASP A 153 -4.49 -21.83 0.94
C ASP A 153 -5.38 -20.72 0.37
N GLY A 154 -5.65 -20.78 -0.94
CA GLY A 154 -6.44 -19.77 -1.65
C GLY A 154 -5.75 -18.42 -1.81
N TYR A 155 -4.42 -18.35 -1.66
CA TYR A 155 -3.68 -17.12 -1.87
C TYR A 155 -3.84 -16.60 -3.31
N ILE A 156 -4.27 -15.34 -3.43
CA ILE A 156 -4.43 -14.66 -4.72
C ILE A 156 -3.06 -14.12 -5.14
N LEU A 157 -2.50 -14.67 -6.21
CA LEU A 157 -1.22 -14.22 -6.71
C LEU A 157 -1.30 -12.78 -7.24
N PRO A 158 -0.31 -11.92 -6.94
CA PRO A 158 -0.15 -10.64 -7.61
C PRO A 158 -0.08 -10.80 -9.13
N PRO A 159 -0.55 -9.82 -9.91
CA PRO A 159 -0.42 -9.83 -11.37
C PRO A 159 1.07 -9.89 -11.77
N LYS A 160 1.33 -10.27 -13.02
CA LYS A 160 2.68 -10.16 -13.60
C LYS A 160 3.02 -8.70 -13.88
N ALA A 161 4.31 -8.38 -13.88
CA ALA A 161 4.76 -7.10 -14.39
C ALA A 161 4.37 -6.97 -15.86
N VAL A 162 3.93 -5.78 -16.24
CA VAL A 162 3.49 -5.48 -17.61
C VAL A 162 4.52 -4.58 -18.25
N ILE A 163 4.99 -4.96 -19.43
CA ILE A 163 5.76 -4.06 -20.28
C ILE A 163 4.78 -3.10 -20.94
N GLU A 164 4.90 -1.83 -20.59
CA GLU A 164 4.00 -0.78 -21.05
C GLU A 164 4.64 0.06 -22.16
N PRO A 165 3.84 0.65 -23.06
CA PRO A 165 4.36 1.65 -23.97
C PRO A 165 4.91 2.85 -23.19
N SER A 166 5.96 3.45 -23.76
CA SER A 166 6.47 4.73 -23.27
C SER A 166 5.72 5.88 -23.93
N LEU A 167 5.25 6.82 -23.13
CA LEU A 167 4.68 8.09 -23.58
C LEU A 167 5.68 9.22 -23.30
N THR A 168 5.73 10.21 -24.18
CA THR A 168 6.59 11.38 -24.01
C THR A 168 5.90 12.41 -23.12
N CYS A 169 6.55 12.80 -22.02
CA CYS A 169 6.05 13.88 -21.17
C CYS A 169 6.14 15.23 -21.90
N SER A 170 5.03 15.95 -22.02
CA SER A 170 4.95 17.27 -22.66
C SER A 170 5.76 18.36 -21.94
N ARG A 171 6.16 18.14 -20.67
CA ARG A 171 6.89 19.13 -19.85
C ARG A 171 8.40 18.95 -19.92
N CYS A 172 8.90 17.74 -19.72
CA CYS A 172 10.34 17.46 -19.67
C CYS A 172 10.87 16.73 -20.91
N GLY A 173 10.01 16.28 -21.82
CA GLY A 173 10.40 15.56 -23.04
C GLY A 173 10.88 14.12 -22.83
N LEU A 174 10.93 13.63 -21.59
CA LEU A 174 11.37 12.26 -21.29
C LEU A 174 10.30 11.23 -21.64
N ALA A 175 10.75 10.06 -22.06
CA ALA A 175 9.91 8.87 -22.22
C ALA A 175 9.58 8.28 -20.84
N VAL A 176 8.30 8.02 -20.58
CA VAL A 176 7.78 7.58 -19.28
C VAL A 176 6.79 6.44 -19.49
N MET A 177 6.80 5.43 -18.61
CA MET A 177 5.81 4.34 -18.64
C MET A 177 4.39 4.91 -18.60
N ALA A 178 3.52 4.42 -19.48
CA ALA A 178 2.16 4.94 -19.62
C ALA A 178 1.39 5.01 -18.28
N SER A 179 1.49 3.99 -17.42
CA SER A 179 0.84 3.96 -16.09
C SER A 179 1.34 5.02 -15.11
N LEU A 180 2.53 5.59 -15.34
CA LEU A 180 3.15 6.62 -14.50
C LEU A 180 2.95 8.04 -15.06
N THR A 181 2.06 8.18 -16.04
CA THR A 181 1.66 9.47 -16.61
C THR A 181 0.20 9.80 -16.30
N ARG A 182 -0.15 11.08 -16.45
CA ARG A 182 -1.53 11.58 -16.41
C ARG A 182 -1.76 12.47 -17.62
N GLN A 183 -2.96 12.44 -18.20
CA GLN A 183 -3.31 13.44 -19.21
C GLN A 183 -4.03 14.63 -18.58
N LEU A 184 -3.56 15.83 -18.89
CA LEU A 184 -4.19 17.09 -18.50
C LEU A 184 -4.37 17.94 -19.76
N ASP A 185 -5.62 18.24 -20.13
CA ASP A 185 -5.94 18.96 -21.38
C ASP A 185 -5.29 18.36 -22.63
N GLY A 186 -5.23 17.02 -22.69
CA GLY A 186 -4.60 16.29 -23.79
C GLY A 186 -3.08 16.20 -23.73
N GLU A 187 -2.41 16.91 -22.82
CA GLU A 187 -0.97 16.81 -22.59
C GLU A 187 -0.63 15.64 -21.66
N VAL A 188 0.40 14.86 -22.01
CA VAL A 188 0.92 13.79 -21.15
C VAL A 188 1.90 14.39 -20.15
N ILE A 189 1.62 14.24 -18.86
CA ILE A 189 2.45 14.78 -17.78
C ILE A 189 2.95 13.63 -16.90
N CYS A 190 4.26 13.56 -16.69
CA CYS A 190 4.84 12.58 -15.79
C CYS A 190 4.67 12.97 -14.31
N GLN A 191 4.74 11.97 -13.42
CA GLN A 191 4.62 12.20 -11.98
C GLN A 191 5.66 13.20 -11.42
N ALA A 192 6.89 13.19 -11.93
CA ALA A 192 7.93 14.12 -11.50
C ALA A 192 7.56 15.58 -11.80
N CYS A 193 7.18 15.89 -13.05
CA CYS A 193 6.74 17.24 -13.42
C CYS A 193 5.46 17.67 -12.67
N TRP A 194 4.58 16.71 -12.35
CA TRP A 194 3.42 16.99 -11.50
C TRP A 194 3.83 17.42 -10.08
N GLN A 195 4.84 16.76 -9.50
CA GLN A 195 5.37 17.11 -8.18
C GLN A 195 6.17 18.42 -8.18
N GLU A 196 6.99 18.64 -9.21
CA GLU A 196 7.78 19.86 -9.40
C GLU A 196 6.89 21.11 -9.56
N ALA A 197 5.66 20.94 -10.09
CA ALA A 197 4.64 21.99 -10.10
C ALA A 197 4.08 22.34 -8.70
N GLY A 198 4.65 21.76 -7.63
CA GLY A 198 4.26 21.99 -6.23
C GLY A 198 3.23 20.99 -5.70
N SER A 199 2.84 19.97 -6.47
CA SER A 199 1.92 18.94 -5.98
C SER A 199 2.60 18.00 -5.01
N ARG A 200 1.95 17.73 -3.88
CA ARG A 200 2.40 16.72 -2.90
C ARG A 200 1.42 15.55 -2.90
N SER A 201 1.95 14.36 -2.75
CA SER A 201 1.12 13.17 -2.51
C SER A 201 0.62 13.19 -1.06
N VAL A 202 -0.68 12.98 -0.88
CA VAL A 202 -1.33 12.89 0.43
C VAL A 202 -1.95 11.50 0.53
N HIS A 203 -1.73 10.83 1.65
CA HIS A 203 -2.34 9.53 1.92
C HIS A 203 -3.69 9.73 2.60
N LEU A 204 -4.74 9.10 2.06
CA LEU A 204 -6.07 9.04 2.67
C LEU A 204 -6.35 7.59 3.05
N ASN A 205 -6.90 7.38 4.24
CA ASN A 205 -7.26 6.05 4.72
C ASN A 205 -8.73 5.78 4.42
N GLN A 206 -9.02 4.61 3.85
CA GLN A 206 -10.37 4.10 3.81
C GLN A 206 -10.82 3.74 5.23
N ILE A 207 -12.03 4.18 5.61
CA ILE A 207 -12.63 3.88 6.92
C ILE A 207 -13.84 2.95 6.82
N GLY A 208 -14.37 2.78 5.61
CA GLY A 208 -15.50 1.89 5.34
C GLY A 208 -15.72 1.70 3.85
N VAL A 209 -16.74 0.92 3.51
CA VAL A 209 -17.12 0.62 2.13
C VAL A 209 -18.61 0.84 1.96
N VAL A 210 -19.00 1.35 0.78
CA VAL A 210 -20.41 1.48 0.41
C VAL A 210 -20.95 0.13 -0.03
N LYS A 211 -22.13 -0.23 0.48
CA LYS A 211 -22.95 -1.35 0.04
C LYS A 211 -24.23 -0.80 -0.58
N SER A 212 -24.45 -1.07 -1.86
CA SER A 212 -25.58 -0.49 -2.59
C SER A 212 -26.05 -1.37 -3.74
N GLU A 213 -27.36 -1.59 -3.85
CA GLU A 213 -27.97 -2.34 -4.96
C GLU A 213 -28.31 -1.45 -6.17
N LYS A 214 -27.70 -0.26 -6.28
CA LYS A 214 -28.03 0.70 -7.35
C LYS A 214 -27.74 0.11 -8.73
N PRO A 215 -28.71 0.16 -9.67
CA PRO A 215 -28.47 -0.22 -11.05
C PRO A 215 -27.51 0.76 -11.76
N ASP A 216 -26.77 0.26 -12.75
CA ASP A 216 -25.97 1.10 -13.64
C ASP A 216 -26.87 2.09 -14.41
N GLY A 217 -26.38 3.32 -14.63
CA GLY A 217 -27.07 4.35 -15.44
C GLY A 217 -28.13 5.18 -14.71
N GLN A 218 -28.29 5.02 -13.39
CA GLN A 218 -29.21 5.81 -12.56
C GLN A 218 -28.92 7.32 -12.63
N SER A 219 -29.99 8.15 -12.67
CA SER A 219 -29.86 9.60 -12.59
C SER A 219 -29.45 10.05 -11.18
N HIS A 220 -28.80 11.21 -11.07
CA HIS A 220 -28.41 11.77 -9.78
C HIS A 220 -29.61 12.03 -8.83
N ALA A 221 -30.81 12.25 -9.37
CA ALA A 221 -32.01 12.42 -8.55
C ALA A 221 -32.46 11.09 -7.92
N GLU A 222 -32.48 10.02 -8.71
CA GLU A 222 -32.80 8.68 -8.23
C GLU A 222 -31.73 8.19 -7.24
N ALA A 223 -30.44 8.45 -7.51
CA ALA A 223 -29.35 8.10 -6.61
C ALA A 223 -29.52 8.75 -5.23
N ARG A 224 -30.03 9.99 -5.19
CA ARG A 224 -30.35 10.69 -3.95
C ARG A 224 -31.63 10.22 -3.26
N ALA A 225 -32.51 9.52 -3.96
CA ALA A 225 -33.69 8.92 -3.36
C ALA A 225 -33.38 7.54 -2.75
N ALA A 226 -32.31 6.88 -3.21
CA ALA A 226 -31.93 5.54 -2.81
C ALA A 226 -31.38 5.46 -1.38
N VAL A 227 -31.64 4.31 -0.76
CA VAL A 227 -31.00 3.86 0.48
C VAL A 227 -29.73 3.10 0.12
N ALA A 228 -28.68 3.31 0.89
CA ALA A 228 -27.43 2.58 0.82
C ALA A 228 -26.93 2.30 2.22
N GLU A 229 -26.01 1.36 2.34
CA GLU A 229 -25.32 1.06 3.59
C GLU A 229 -23.86 1.50 3.50
N ILE A 230 -23.31 1.96 4.62
CA ILE A 230 -21.87 2.16 4.80
C ILE A 230 -21.41 1.18 5.87
N GLU A 231 -20.60 0.23 5.47
CA GLU A 231 -19.98 -0.74 6.37
C GLU A 231 -18.60 -0.20 6.81
N LEU A 232 -18.45 0.20 8.07
CA LEU A 232 -17.17 0.66 8.59
C LEU A 232 -16.22 -0.49 8.90
N LEU A 233 -14.92 -0.23 8.74
CA LEU A 233 -13.89 -1.17 9.15
C LEU A 233 -13.93 -1.36 10.68
N PRO A 234 -13.68 -2.57 11.21
CA PRO A 234 -13.79 -2.87 12.64
C PRO A 234 -12.99 -1.96 13.58
N LEU A 235 -11.89 -1.39 13.09
CA LEU A 235 -11.04 -0.46 13.84
C LEU A 235 -11.78 0.82 14.27
N PHE A 236 -12.88 1.17 13.60
CA PHE A 236 -13.63 2.41 13.82
C PHE A 236 -14.92 2.23 14.64
N ALA A 237 -15.15 1.07 15.25
CA ALA A 237 -16.37 0.79 16.03
C ALA A 237 -16.69 1.87 17.07
N LYS A 238 -15.67 2.30 17.84
CA LYS A 238 -15.85 3.33 18.87
C LYS A 238 -16.17 4.71 18.29
N SER A 239 -15.77 4.98 17.06
CA SER A 239 -15.99 6.27 16.39
C SER A 239 -17.46 6.53 16.07
N LEU A 240 -18.32 5.50 16.13
CA LEU A 240 -19.77 5.62 15.97
C LEU A 240 -20.49 6.14 17.22
N THR A 241 -19.80 6.22 18.36
CA THR A 241 -20.39 6.66 19.63
C THR A 241 -20.95 8.08 19.50
N GLY A 242 -22.23 8.24 19.85
CA GLY A 242 -22.92 9.53 19.80
C GLY A 242 -23.69 9.80 18.51
N LEU A 243 -23.52 8.98 17.47
CA LEU A 243 -24.40 9.02 16.30
C LEU A 243 -25.81 8.54 16.68
N GLN A 244 -26.83 9.18 16.11
CA GLN A 244 -28.23 8.86 16.32
C GLN A 244 -28.97 8.78 14.98
N PRO A 245 -29.94 7.85 14.82
CA PRO A 245 -30.84 7.86 13.68
C PRO A 245 -31.51 9.23 13.45
N HIS A 246 -31.87 9.49 12.21
CA HIS A 246 -32.45 10.73 11.67
C HIS A 246 -31.56 11.98 11.72
N GLN A 247 -30.30 11.87 12.11
CA GLN A 247 -29.35 12.96 11.93
C GLN A 247 -28.85 13.03 10.49
N MET A 248 -28.47 14.23 10.05
CA MET A 248 -27.82 14.44 8.76
C MET A 248 -26.30 14.25 8.91
N LEU A 249 -25.68 13.59 7.95
CA LEU A 249 -24.23 13.35 7.89
C LEU A 249 -23.66 13.88 6.58
N GLN A 250 -22.43 14.40 6.62
CA GLN A 250 -21.60 14.60 5.44
C GLN A 250 -20.66 13.39 5.28
N VAL A 251 -20.77 12.70 4.15
CA VAL A 251 -19.94 11.55 3.80
C VAL A 251 -18.90 11.98 2.77
N LEU A 252 -17.62 11.86 3.12
CA LEU A 252 -16.51 12.00 2.19
C LEU A 252 -16.13 10.62 1.67
N TRP A 253 -16.14 10.44 0.36
CA TRP A 253 -15.88 9.15 -0.28
C TRP A 253 -15.00 9.31 -1.52
N LEU A 254 -14.31 8.25 -1.92
CA LEU A 254 -13.47 8.25 -3.11
C LEU A 254 -14.32 7.88 -4.33
N ILE A 255 -14.30 8.72 -5.36
CA ILE A 255 -14.86 8.37 -6.67
C ILE A 255 -13.82 7.51 -7.39
N ASP A 256 -13.76 6.25 -6.99
CA ASP A 256 -12.76 5.25 -7.40
C ASP A 256 -12.78 4.98 -8.91
N ARG A 257 -13.94 5.16 -9.55
CA ARG A 257 -14.15 4.96 -11.00
C ARG A 257 -13.87 6.20 -11.86
N ALA A 258 -13.46 7.33 -11.26
CA ALA A 258 -13.22 8.57 -12.01
C ALA A 258 -11.96 8.50 -12.89
N ASN A 259 -12.04 9.10 -14.09
CA ASN A 259 -10.88 9.23 -14.97
C ASN A 259 -9.89 10.25 -14.38
N ARG A 260 -8.66 9.79 -14.13
CA ARG A 260 -7.55 10.64 -13.64
C ARG A 260 -6.86 11.42 -14.76
N SER A 261 -7.19 11.11 -16.01
CA SER A 261 -6.88 11.89 -17.20
C SER A 261 -8.10 12.75 -17.55
N PHE A 262 -7.98 14.07 -17.47
CA PHE A 262 -9.15 14.97 -17.60
C PHE A 262 -8.79 16.32 -18.22
N GLU A 263 -9.84 17.00 -18.71
CA GLU A 263 -9.76 18.38 -19.16
C GLU A 263 -10.16 19.33 -18.04
N GLN A 264 -9.51 20.48 -17.95
CA GLN A 264 -9.78 21.54 -16.97
C GLN A 264 -11.11 22.25 -17.22
N LEU A 265 -11.56 22.26 -18.47
CA LEU A 265 -12.85 22.80 -18.88
C LEU A 265 -13.77 21.64 -19.27
N GLN A 266 -14.92 21.49 -18.63
CA GLN A 266 -15.86 20.41 -18.92
C GLN A 266 -17.27 20.93 -19.10
N HIS A 267 -18.10 20.18 -19.84
CA HIS A 267 -19.53 20.43 -19.94
C HIS A 267 -20.22 20.02 -18.63
N PRO A 268 -21.08 20.87 -18.03
CA PRO A 268 -21.86 20.49 -16.85
C PRO A 268 -22.64 19.19 -17.11
N LYS A 269 -22.47 18.19 -16.24
CA LYS A 269 -23.06 16.84 -16.39
C LYS A 269 -22.73 16.13 -17.72
N GLY A 270 -21.71 16.59 -18.45
CA GLY A 270 -21.39 16.08 -19.79
C GLY A 270 -22.31 16.59 -20.91
N ASP A 271 -23.20 17.55 -20.65
CA ASP A 271 -24.13 18.08 -21.64
C ASP A 271 -23.45 19.06 -22.60
N ALA A 272 -23.21 18.60 -23.83
CA ALA A 272 -22.56 19.38 -24.89
C ALA A 272 -23.31 20.67 -25.28
N ALA A 273 -24.60 20.79 -24.98
CA ALA A 273 -25.37 22.00 -25.24
C ALA A 273 -25.07 23.14 -24.25
N LEU A 274 -24.54 22.82 -23.06
CA LEU A 274 -24.18 23.80 -22.04
C LEU A 274 -22.73 24.29 -22.25
N PRO A 275 -22.40 25.56 -21.98
CA PRO A 275 -21.02 26.04 -22.12
C PRO A 275 -20.08 25.33 -21.14
N ARG A 276 -18.86 25.04 -21.61
CA ARG A 276 -17.80 24.48 -20.75
C ARG A 276 -17.49 25.42 -19.58
N ARG A 277 -17.23 24.85 -18.42
CA ARG A 277 -16.81 25.57 -17.21
C ARG A 277 -15.58 24.91 -16.59
N GLY A 278 -14.81 25.69 -15.85
CA GLY A 278 -13.69 25.16 -15.06
C GLY A 278 -14.15 24.09 -14.09
N ILE A 279 -13.37 23.02 -13.93
CA ILE A 279 -13.70 21.90 -13.03
C ILE A 279 -13.93 22.33 -11.57
N MET A 280 -13.38 23.46 -11.14
CA MET A 280 -13.59 24.04 -9.80
C MET A 280 -14.96 24.71 -9.65
N ALA A 281 -15.61 25.06 -10.77
CA ALA A 281 -16.98 25.58 -10.82
C ALA A 281 -18.02 24.47 -11.08
N LEU A 282 -17.58 23.21 -11.13
CA LEU A 282 -18.42 22.03 -11.39
C LEU A 282 -18.33 21.03 -10.24
N ARG A 283 -19.18 20.00 -10.28
CA ARG A 283 -19.10 18.82 -9.41
C ARG A 283 -18.77 17.54 -10.20
N THR A 284 -18.02 17.67 -11.29
CA THR A 284 -17.61 16.55 -12.13
C THR A 284 -16.80 15.51 -11.33
N PRO A 285 -16.95 14.21 -11.59
CA PRO A 285 -16.09 13.19 -10.97
C PRO A 285 -14.64 13.27 -11.48
N ASN A 286 -14.41 13.72 -12.71
CA ASN A 286 -13.09 13.74 -13.35
C ASN A 286 -12.33 15.01 -12.96
N ARG A 287 -11.49 14.91 -11.93
CA ARG A 287 -10.76 16.02 -11.28
C ARG A 287 -9.48 15.51 -10.61
N PRO A 288 -8.51 16.40 -10.24
CA PRO A 288 -7.20 15.97 -9.73
C PRO A 288 -7.26 14.99 -8.55
N SER A 289 -8.14 15.28 -7.59
CA SER A 289 -8.47 14.43 -6.46
C SER A 289 -9.98 14.20 -6.49
N PRO A 290 -10.45 13.03 -6.97
CA PRO A 290 -11.86 12.80 -7.18
C PRO A 290 -12.52 12.30 -5.91
N LEU A 291 -12.77 13.27 -5.04
CA LEU A 291 -13.46 13.13 -3.77
C LEU A 291 -14.93 13.50 -3.97
N GLY A 292 -15.82 12.62 -3.54
CA GLY A 292 -17.24 12.86 -3.41
C GLY A 292 -17.54 13.38 -2.00
N LEU A 293 -18.43 14.37 -1.91
CA LEU A 293 -18.96 14.87 -0.65
C LEU A 293 -20.48 14.90 -0.76
N THR A 294 -21.14 14.08 0.05
CA THR A 294 -22.58 13.89 -0.03
C THR A 294 -23.20 14.03 1.34
N THR A 295 -24.18 14.93 1.46
CA THR A 295 -25.01 15.02 2.66
C THR A 295 -26.12 13.97 2.59
N VAL A 296 -26.21 13.13 3.61
CA VAL A 296 -27.12 11.98 3.69
C VAL A 296 -27.92 12.04 4.98
N GLU A 297 -29.09 11.43 5.00
CA GLU A 297 -29.85 11.15 6.23
C GLU A 297 -29.39 9.79 6.78
N LEU A 298 -29.00 9.73 8.06
CA LEU A 298 -28.73 8.47 8.75
C LEU A 298 -30.06 7.84 9.19
N LEU A 299 -30.45 6.72 8.61
CA LEU A 299 -31.70 6.04 8.92
C LEU A 299 -31.58 5.06 10.09
N ASP A 300 -30.48 4.31 10.15
CA ASP A 300 -30.27 3.27 11.17
C ASP A 300 -28.77 3.00 11.40
N ILE A 301 -28.46 2.42 12.57
CA ILE A 301 -27.12 2.02 12.99
C ILE A 301 -27.18 0.59 13.52
N GLN A 302 -26.55 -0.35 12.80
CA GLN A 302 -26.49 -1.76 13.19
C GLN A 302 -25.04 -2.23 13.27
N GLY A 303 -24.48 -2.25 14.48
CA GLY A 303 -23.08 -2.61 14.70
C GLY A 303 -22.13 -1.62 14.01
N LEU A 304 -21.52 -2.04 12.89
CA LEU A 304 -20.61 -1.23 12.06
C LEU A 304 -21.27 -0.69 10.78
N THR A 305 -22.55 -1.01 10.57
CA THR A 305 -23.30 -0.64 9.38
C THR A 305 -24.17 0.57 9.64
N LEU A 306 -24.02 1.60 8.81
CA LEU A 306 -24.85 2.79 8.80
C LEU A 306 -25.78 2.74 7.59
N THR A 307 -27.08 2.65 7.82
CA THR A 307 -28.07 2.73 6.74
C THR A 307 -28.34 4.20 6.48
N VAL A 308 -28.07 4.67 5.26
CA VAL A 308 -28.16 6.08 4.88
C VAL A 308 -29.02 6.29 3.64
N LYS A 309 -29.67 7.45 3.55
CA LYS A 309 -30.41 7.88 2.37
C LYS A 309 -29.75 9.07 1.71
N GLY A 310 -29.63 9.03 0.39
CA GLY A 310 -29.12 10.16 -0.39
C GLY A 310 -27.67 10.08 -0.82
N LEU A 311 -26.96 9.02 -0.42
CA LEU A 311 -25.59 8.76 -0.89
C LEU A 311 -25.62 8.45 -2.38
N ASP A 312 -24.76 9.06 -3.18
CA ASP A 312 -24.63 8.89 -4.64
C ASP A 312 -23.37 8.09 -5.05
N ALA A 313 -22.79 7.37 -4.10
CA ALA A 313 -21.67 6.45 -4.32
C ALA A 313 -22.12 5.10 -4.88
N TRP A 314 -21.21 4.43 -5.61
CA TRP A 314 -21.42 3.09 -6.15
C TRP A 314 -21.14 2.02 -5.10
N ASP A 315 -21.65 0.81 -5.34
CA ASP A 315 -21.25 -0.36 -4.56
C ASP A 315 -19.73 -0.56 -4.61
N GLY A 316 -19.15 -0.84 -3.44
CA GLY A 316 -17.71 -0.99 -3.26
C GLY A 316 -16.92 0.31 -3.17
N SER A 317 -17.53 1.48 -3.38
CA SER A 317 -16.81 2.75 -3.30
C SER A 317 -16.23 2.97 -1.88
N PRO A 318 -14.95 3.38 -1.76
CA PRO A 318 -14.33 3.63 -0.46
C PRO A 318 -14.90 4.85 0.26
N VAL A 319 -15.27 4.71 1.53
CA VAL A 319 -15.58 5.84 2.42
C VAL A 319 -14.31 6.28 3.11
N LEU A 320 -14.07 7.60 3.13
CA LEU A 320 -12.85 8.21 3.64
C LEU A 320 -13.07 8.95 4.96
N ASP A 321 -14.25 9.55 5.14
CA ASP A 321 -14.61 10.26 6.36
C ASP A 321 -16.12 10.43 6.50
N ILE A 322 -16.60 10.61 7.73
CA ILE A 322 -18.01 10.88 8.07
C ILE A 322 -18.05 11.97 9.12
N LYS A 323 -18.84 13.01 8.88
CA LYS A 323 -19.04 14.12 9.82
C LYS A 323 -20.53 14.36 10.07
N PRO A 324 -20.94 14.73 11.29
CA PRO A 324 -22.29 15.23 11.49
C PRO A 324 -22.46 16.53 10.69
N TYR A 325 -23.58 16.64 9.97
CA TYR A 325 -23.99 17.91 9.37
C TYR A 325 -24.42 18.86 10.48
N ALA A 326 -23.88 20.07 10.47
CA ALA A 326 -24.20 21.09 11.46
C ALA A 326 -24.64 22.38 10.75
N PRO A 327 -25.94 22.75 10.80
CA PRO A 327 -26.46 23.95 10.15
C PRO A 327 -25.63 25.21 10.41
N LEU A 328 -25.14 25.38 11.64
CA LEU A 328 -24.28 26.51 12.03
C LEU A 328 -23.03 26.68 11.15
N TRP A 329 -22.49 25.59 10.61
CA TRP A 329 -21.25 25.57 9.82
C TRP A 329 -21.50 25.30 8.34
N ASP A 330 -22.56 24.57 8.03
CA ASP A 330 -22.80 24.00 6.71
C ASP A 330 -23.93 24.69 5.92
N ASP A 331 -24.86 25.36 6.59
CA ASP A 331 -25.85 26.19 5.89
C ASP A 331 -25.19 27.46 5.36
N ARG A 332 -25.66 27.92 4.20
CA ARG A 332 -25.34 29.27 3.75
C ARG A 332 -26.31 30.24 4.46
N PRO A 333 -25.81 31.37 4.98
CA PRO A 333 -26.66 32.40 5.54
C PRO A 333 -27.63 32.98 4.51
#